data_AF-A0A4R7F057-F1
#
_entry.id   AF-A0A4R7F057-F1
#
_cell.length_a   1.000
_cell.length_b   1.000
_cell.length_c   1.000
_cell.angle_alpha   90.00
_cell.angle_beta   90.00
_cell.angle_gamma   90.00
#
_symmetry.space_group_name_H-M   'P 1'
#
loop_
_entity.id
_entity.type
_entity.pdbx_description
1 polymer ?
#
loop_
_entity_poly.entity_id
_entity_poly.type
_entity_poly.pdbx_seq_one_letter_code
_entity_poly.pdbx_strand_id
1 'polypeptide(L)'
;MKKLIVFLSLMVALAGYSQKKPVIPVSGVQKVEYSDIKQILDNKDKLELTRRQIGILTIKNEYIKRDLQFVNSQQNLKPAEIKMYERDLKDSYQLFIERTLTDAQLKEWGVIQKSMLAEVESHENLKTDLKMLEKRHKENLKEIYTKYRYDRKLYYAQRSNARRQYETNKLKLISYYKALGEENEEEVMSLEEIANLYKEYDDYYNNTNTPSPLNYLEIQEEGGKVEEAVIEEGDF
;
A
#
# COMPACT_ATOMS: atom_id res chain seq x y z
N MET A 1 -59.65 -53.58 33.46
CA MET A 1 -60.22 -53.58 32.10
C MET A 1 -60.04 -52.21 31.46
N LYS A 2 -59.51 -52.17 30.22
CA LYS A 2 -59.63 -51.12 29.16
C LYS A 2 -59.11 -49.70 29.52
N LYS A 3 -57.88 -49.30 29.14
CA LYS A 3 -57.44 -48.68 27.85
C LYS A 3 -58.28 -47.50 27.34
N LEU A 4 -57.71 -46.29 27.35
CA LEU A 4 -57.79 -45.21 26.32
C LEU A 4 -56.99 -43.98 26.83
N ILE A 5 -55.70 -43.82 26.50
CA ILE A 5 -55.14 -43.05 25.36
C ILE A 5 -55.88 -41.73 25.10
N VAL A 6 -55.29 -40.61 25.54
CA VAL A 6 -55.24 -39.37 24.74
C VAL A 6 -53.84 -38.75 24.95
N PHE A 7 -52.99 -38.94 23.95
CA PHE A 7 -51.77 -38.16 23.74
C PHE A 7 -52.19 -36.76 23.30
N LEU A 8 -51.94 -35.73 24.11
CA LEU A 8 -51.95 -34.35 23.66
C LEU A 8 -50.50 -33.89 23.57
N SER A 9 -49.89 -34.08 22.41
CA SER A 9 -48.57 -33.55 22.08
C SER A 9 -48.65 -32.03 22.01
N LEU A 10 -48.21 -31.35 23.07
CA LEU A 10 -47.90 -29.93 23.03
C LEU A 10 -46.61 -29.77 22.20
N MET A 11 -46.77 -29.48 20.91
CA MET A 11 -45.67 -29.04 20.06
C MET A 11 -45.16 -27.69 20.59
N VAL A 12 -44.15 -27.74 21.45
CA VAL A 12 -43.29 -26.59 21.70
C VAL A 12 -42.53 -26.36 20.40
N ALA A 13 -43.04 -25.43 19.59
CA ALA A 13 -42.26 -24.83 18.53
C ALA A 13 -41.11 -24.06 19.20
N LEU A 14 -39.98 -24.74 19.42
CA LEU A 14 -38.68 -24.10 19.52
C LEU A 14 -38.40 -23.48 18.14
N ALA A 15 -39.01 -22.32 17.88
CA ALA A 15 -38.50 -21.40 16.89
C ALA A 15 -37.13 -20.99 17.43
N GLY A 16 -36.10 -21.71 16.95
CA GLY A 16 -34.72 -21.34 17.14
C GLY A 16 -34.55 -19.94 16.58
N TYR A 17 -34.62 -18.95 17.48
CA TYR A 17 -34.00 -17.66 17.27
C TYR A 17 -32.50 -17.91 17.17
N SER A 18 -32.07 -18.39 16.00
CA SER A 18 -30.73 -18.17 15.52
C SER A 18 -30.62 -16.66 15.41
N GLN A 19 -30.12 -16.04 16.48
CA GLN A 19 -29.59 -14.68 16.42
C GLN A 19 -28.47 -14.72 15.39
N LYS A 20 -28.82 -14.51 14.12
CA LYS A 20 -27.85 -14.06 13.13
C LYS A 20 -27.24 -12.82 13.73
N LYS A 21 -25.98 -12.93 14.16
CA LYS A 21 -25.19 -11.77 14.54
C LYS A 21 -25.44 -10.72 13.47
N PRO A 22 -25.82 -9.47 13.82
CA PRO A 22 -25.94 -8.44 12.83
C PRO A 22 -24.58 -8.40 12.11
N VAL A 23 -24.61 -8.68 10.80
CA VAL A 23 -23.48 -8.36 9.95
C VAL A 23 -23.44 -6.84 9.98
N ILE A 24 -22.63 -6.31 10.89
CA ILE A 24 -22.26 -4.91 10.89
C ILE A 24 -21.68 -4.73 9.48
N PRO A 25 -22.30 -3.94 8.59
CA PRO A 25 -21.65 -3.60 7.34
C PRO A 25 -20.33 -2.97 7.77
N VAL A 26 -19.22 -3.63 7.44
CA VAL A 26 -17.90 -3.04 7.57
C VAL A 26 -17.90 -1.90 6.56
N SER A 27 -18.35 -0.72 6.98
CA SER A 27 -18.28 0.50 6.20
C SER A 27 -16.82 0.90 6.18
N GLY A 28 -16.11 0.34 5.22
CA GLY A 28 -14.74 0.63 4.87
C GLY A 28 -14.48 -0.21 3.64
N VAL A 29 -14.52 0.42 2.47
CA VAL A 29 -14.02 -0.20 1.24
C VAL A 29 -12.62 -0.70 1.58
N GLN A 30 -12.38 -2.00 1.46
CA GLN A 30 -11.09 -2.59 1.77
C GLN A 30 -10.10 -2.05 0.73
N LYS A 31 -9.39 -0.98 1.07
CA LYS A 31 -8.39 -0.35 0.22
C LYS A 31 -7.13 -1.20 0.25
N VAL A 32 -6.68 -1.64 -0.91
CA VAL A 32 -5.43 -2.35 -1.11
C VAL A 32 -4.31 -1.31 -1.20
N GLU A 33 -3.26 -1.50 -0.40
CA GLU A 33 -2.12 -0.60 -0.32
C GLU A 33 -0.81 -1.39 -0.40
N TYR A 34 0.20 -0.78 -1.05
CA TYR A 34 1.55 -1.28 -1.17
C TYR A 34 2.51 -0.10 -1.29
N SER A 35 3.55 -0.05 -0.44
CA SER A 35 4.46 1.10 -0.36
C SER A 35 5.94 0.74 -0.41
N ASP A 36 6.30 -0.55 -0.46
CA ASP A 36 7.67 -1.03 -0.37
C ASP A 36 8.59 -0.43 -1.45
N ILE A 37 8.18 -0.39 -2.73
CA ILE A 37 9.02 0.21 -3.78
C ILE A 37 9.21 1.72 -3.56
N LYS A 38 8.17 2.44 -3.16
CA LYS A 38 8.29 3.87 -2.80
C LYS A 38 9.28 4.06 -1.65
N GLN A 39 9.15 3.28 -0.58
CA GLN A 39 10.05 3.34 0.58
C GLN A 39 11.50 2.95 0.24
N ILE A 40 11.71 1.99 -0.66
CA ILE A 40 13.03 1.65 -1.20
C ILE A 40 13.62 2.84 -1.96
N LEU A 41 12.83 3.52 -2.80
CA LEU A 41 13.25 4.72 -3.53
C LEU A 41 13.58 5.89 -2.58
N ASP A 42 12.79 6.07 -1.52
CA ASP A 42 13.01 7.10 -0.49
C ASP A 42 14.30 6.84 0.31
N ASN A 43 14.75 5.58 0.37
CA ASN A 43 15.99 5.17 1.05
C ASN A 43 17.11 4.80 0.07
N LYS A 44 17.03 5.26 -1.18
CA LYS A 44 17.99 4.94 -2.25
C LYS A 44 19.45 5.14 -1.89
N ASP A 45 19.77 6.17 -1.11
CA ASP A 45 21.14 6.51 -0.71
C ASP A 45 21.67 5.53 0.33
N LYS A 46 20.83 5.11 1.30
CA LYS A 46 21.20 4.11 2.32
C LYS A 46 21.35 2.71 1.72
N LEU A 47 20.53 2.40 0.72
CA LEU A 47 20.59 1.13 -0.02
C LEU A 47 21.64 1.14 -1.14
N GLU A 48 22.36 2.25 -1.32
CA GLU A 48 23.38 2.42 -2.36
C GLU A 48 22.85 1.98 -3.75
N LEU A 49 21.60 2.36 -4.07
CA LEU A 49 20.97 1.94 -5.31
C LEU A 49 21.70 2.52 -6.52
N THR A 50 22.00 1.66 -7.49
CA THR A 50 22.57 2.11 -8.77
C THR A 50 21.56 2.96 -9.53
N ARG A 51 22.03 3.85 -10.41
CA ARG A 51 21.14 4.66 -11.27
C ARG A 51 20.18 3.80 -12.11
N ARG A 52 20.64 2.62 -12.52
CA ARG A 52 19.83 1.63 -13.24
C ARG A 52 18.71 1.05 -12.36
N GLN A 53 19.03 0.66 -11.12
CA GLN A 53 18.04 0.20 -10.15
C GLN A 53 17.02 1.29 -9.82
N ILE A 54 17.47 2.53 -9.62
CA ILE A 54 16.57 3.67 -9.36
C ILE A 54 15.58 3.82 -10.54
N GLY A 55 16.07 3.86 -11.77
CA GLY A 55 15.22 4.00 -12.95
C GLY A 55 14.16 2.92 -13.08
N ILE A 56 14.55 1.64 -12.95
CA ILE A 56 13.60 0.53 -13.09
C ILE A 56 12.60 0.45 -11.93
N LEU A 57 13.01 0.80 -10.70
CA LEU A 57 12.12 0.89 -9.54
C LEU A 57 11.13 2.05 -9.69
N THR A 58 11.56 3.20 -10.20
CA THR A 58 10.67 4.34 -10.47
C THR A 58 9.59 3.95 -11.47
N ILE A 59 9.96 3.35 -12.61
CA ILE A 59 8.97 2.90 -13.61
C ILE A 59 8.01 1.86 -13.00
N LYS A 60 8.53 0.89 -12.24
CA LYS A 60 7.69 -0.12 -11.60
C LYS A 60 6.72 0.49 -10.59
N ASN A 61 7.14 1.49 -9.81
CA ASN A 61 6.29 2.17 -8.84
C ASN A 61 5.03 2.78 -9.49
N GLU A 62 5.16 3.29 -10.70
CA GLU A 62 4.06 3.92 -11.44
C GLU A 62 3.05 2.88 -11.96
N TYR A 63 3.54 1.72 -12.42
CA TYR A 63 2.67 0.57 -12.70
C TYR A 63 1.91 0.11 -11.44
N ILE A 64 2.58 0.06 -10.28
CA ILE A 64 1.95 -0.31 -9.01
C ILE A 64 0.82 0.66 -8.66
N LYS A 65 1.07 1.98 -8.72
CA LYS A 65 0.04 2.99 -8.43
C LYS A 65 -1.20 2.76 -9.28
N ARG A 66 -1.02 2.50 -10.56
CA ARG A 66 -2.12 2.23 -11.50
C ARG A 66 -2.85 0.93 -11.17
N ASP A 67 -2.14 -0.15 -10.91
CA ASP A 67 -2.74 -1.43 -10.54
C ASP A 67 -3.55 -1.32 -9.24
N LEU A 68 -3.02 -0.61 -8.23
CA LEU A 68 -3.71 -0.33 -6.98
C LEU A 68 -4.94 0.56 -7.21
N GLN A 69 -4.82 1.61 -8.02
CA GLN A 69 -5.95 2.46 -8.39
C GLN A 69 -7.05 1.66 -9.09
N PHE A 70 -6.67 0.78 -10.02
CA PHE A 70 -7.59 -0.12 -10.71
C PHE A 70 -8.31 -1.02 -9.71
N VAL A 71 -7.59 -1.75 -8.85
CA VAL A 71 -8.20 -2.66 -7.86
C VAL A 71 -9.10 -1.91 -6.89
N ASN A 72 -8.66 -0.76 -6.39
CA ASN A 72 -9.42 0.05 -5.44
C ASN A 72 -10.67 0.72 -6.06
N SER A 73 -10.70 0.90 -7.38
CA SER A 73 -11.88 1.42 -8.10
C SER A 73 -12.98 0.37 -8.31
N GLN A 74 -12.67 -0.92 -8.13
CA GLN A 74 -13.63 -2.01 -8.36
C GLN A 74 -14.68 -2.09 -7.26
N GLN A 75 -15.91 -1.65 -7.55
CA GLN A 75 -17.02 -1.67 -6.58
C GLN A 75 -17.74 -3.03 -6.47
N ASN A 76 -17.55 -3.92 -7.45
CA ASN A 76 -18.33 -5.16 -7.60
C ASN A 76 -17.60 -6.44 -7.17
N LEU A 77 -16.35 -6.36 -6.73
CA LEU A 77 -15.57 -7.53 -6.32
C LEU A 77 -15.97 -8.00 -4.92
N LYS A 78 -16.04 -9.33 -4.74
CA LYS A 78 -16.24 -9.92 -3.42
C LYS A 78 -14.97 -9.71 -2.59
N PRO A 79 -15.08 -9.61 -1.24
CA PRO A 79 -13.92 -9.46 -0.37
C PRO A 79 -12.86 -10.56 -0.53
N ALA A 80 -13.27 -11.79 -0.88
CA ALA A 80 -12.34 -12.89 -1.15
C ALA A 80 -11.55 -12.68 -2.46
N GLU A 81 -12.18 -12.12 -3.49
CA GLU A 81 -11.53 -11.80 -4.76
C GLU A 81 -10.55 -10.64 -4.58
N ILE A 82 -10.92 -9.59 -3.84
CA ILE A 82 -10.03 -8.48 -3.49
C ILE A 82 -8.77 -9.00 -2.78
N LYS A 83 -8.91 -9.90 -1.80
CA LYS A 83 -7.76 -10.49 -1.10
C LYS A 83 -6.88 -11.36 -1.99
N MET A 84 -7.45 -12.02 -2.99
CA MET A 84 -6.69 -12.82 -3.95
C MET A 84 -5.88 -11.90 -4.88
N TYR A 85 -6.54 -10.90 -5.48
CA TYR A 85 -5.86 -9.88 -6.30
C TYR A 85 -4.78 -9.14 -5.52
N GLU A 86 -5.06 -8.73 -4.29
CA GLU A 86 -4.07 -8.11 -3.40
C GLU A 86 -2.84 -8.99 -3.22
N ARG A 87 -3.04 -10.29 -2.95
CA ARG A 87 -1.94 -11.23 -2.78
C ARG A 87 -1.12 -11.36 -4.06
N ASP A 88 -1.77 -11.62 -5.19
CA ASP A 88 -1.11 -11.85 -6.46
C ASP A 88 -0.30 -10.63 -6.92
N LEU A 89 -0.83 -9.42 -6.71
CA LEU A 89 -0.11 -8.17 -6.97
C LEU A 89 1.10 -8.02 -6.04
N LYS A 90 0.91 -8.19 -4.72
CA LYS A 90 2.00 -8.05 -3.74
C LYS A 90 3.11 -9.06 -3.97
N ASP A 91 2.77 -10.31 -4.29
CA ASP A 91 3.74 -11.36 -4.61
C ASP A 91 4.53 -11.00 -5.88
N SER A 92 3.86 -10.47 -6.90
CA SER A 92 4.51 -10.00 -8.14
C SER A 92 5.51 -8.86 -7.87
N TYR A 93 5.12 -7.90 -7.04
CA TYR A 93 5.97 -6.74 -6.71
C TYR A 93 7.15 -7.15 -5.82
N GLN A 94 6.93 -8.04 -4.86
CA GLN A 94 7.99 -8.60 -4.03
C GLN A 94 9.03 -9.33 -4.88
N LEU A 95 8.59 -10.19 -5.79
CA LEU A 95 9.47 -10.90 -6.71
C LEU A 95 10.23 -9.96 -7.66
N PHE A 96 9.64 -8.83 -8.02
CA PHE A 96 10.35 -7.78 -8.76
C PHE A 96 11.46 -7.13 -7.91
N ILE A 97 11.20 -6.82 -6.64
CA ILE A 97 12.21 -6.28 -5.71
C ILE A 97 13.37 -7.26 -5.56
N GLU A 98 13.08 -8.54 -5.31
CA GLU A 98 14.08 -9.61 -5.14
C GLU A 98 14.97 -9.81 -6.38
N ARG A 99 14.43 -9.58 -7.58
CA ARG A 99 15.20 -9.64 -8.84
C ARG A 99 16.02 -8.37 -9.11
N THR A 100 15.61 -7.24 -8.54
CA THR A 100 16.20 -5.93 -8.84
C THR A 100 17.32 -5.58 -7.85
N LEU A 101 17.15 -5.94 -6.58
CA LEU A 101 18.12 -5.67 -5.52
C LEU A 101 19.12 -6.82 -5.38
N THR A 102 20.34 -6.50 -4.93
CA THR A 102 21.33 -7.52 -4.55
C THR A 102 21.03 -8.11 -3.17
N ASP A 103 21.61 -9.27 -2.84
CA ASP A 103 21.44 -9.89 -1.51
C ASP A 103 21.84 -8.97 -0.35
N ALA A 104 22.89 -8.17 -0.53
CA ALA A 104 23.32 -7.18 0.46
C ALA A 104 22.27 -6.08 0.65
N GLN A 105 21.73 -5.55 -0.46
CA GLN A 105 20.67 -4.53 -0.44
C GLN A 105 19.36 -5.07 0.12
N LEU A 106 19.00 -6.33 -0.17
CA LEU A 106 17.81 -6.99 0.40
C LEU A 106 17.95 -7.16 1.92
N LYS A 107 19.15 -7.50 2.39
CA LYS A 107 19.43 -7.62 3.83
C LYS A 107 19.29 -6.25 4.52
N GLU A 108 19.87 -5.21 3.94
CA GLU A 108 19.76 -3.84 4.46
C GLU A 108 18.32 -3.34 4.41
N TRP A 109 17.61 -3.59 3.31
CA TRP A 109 16.18 -3.29 3.19
C TRP A 109 15.37 -3.96 4.29
N GLY A 110 15.65 -5.23 4.62
CA GLY A 110 15.02 -5.91 5.75
C GLY A 110 15.30 -5.29 7.11
N VAL A 111 16.43 -4.60 7.30
CA VAL A 111 16.72 -3.81 8.50
C VAL A 111 15.90 -2.52 8.50
N ILE A 112 15.88 -1.80 7.37
CA ILE A 112 15.13 -0.56 7.19
C ILE A 112 13.62 -0.81 7.41
N GLN A 113 13.06 -1.87 6.82
CA GLN A 113 11.68 -2.29 7.02
C GLN A 113 11.38 -2.53 8.50
N LYS A 114 12.26 -3.22 9.22
CA LYS A 114 12.07 -3.46 10.67
C LYS A 114 12.13 -2.17 11.47
N SER A 115 13.02 -1.24 11.13
CA SER A 115 13.06 0.07 11.80
C SER A 115 11.81 0.90 11.50
N MET A 116 11.32 0.90 10.26
CA MET A 116 10.08 1.58 9.88
C MET A 116 8.88 0.97 10.59
N LEU A 117 8.78 -0.36 10.66
CA LEU A 117 7.73 -1.04 11.42
C LEU A 117 7.80 -0.69 12.91
N ALA A 118 8.99 -0.61 13.50
CA ALA A 118 9.17 -0.19 14.89
C ALA A 118 8.82 1.30 15.10
N GLU A 119 9.13 2.17 14.15
CA GLU A 119 8.75 3.59 14.16
C GLU A 119 7.24 3.76 14.01
N VAL A 120 6.59 3.03 13.11
CA VAL A 120 5.14 2.95 12.95
C VAL A 120 4.48 2.42 14.23
N GLU A 121 5.03 1.39 14.87
CA GLU A 121 4.52 0.93 16.17
C GLU A 121 4.69 1.98 17.29
N SER A 122 5.69 2.85 17.17
CA SER A 122 5.97 3.94 18.13
C SER A 122 5.16 5.22 17.89
N HIS A 123 4.79 5.51 16.63
CA HIS A 123 4.12 6.75 16.20
C HIS A 123 2.66 6.56 15.75
N GLU A 124 2.23 5.35 15.42
CA GLU A 124 0.94 5.07 14.77
C GLU A 124 0.11 4.01 15.46
N ASN A 125 -0.21 4.22 16.72
CA ASN A 125 -1.48 3.69 17.17
C ASN A 125 -2.28 4.84 17.78
N LEU A 126 -3.22 5.39 16.99
CA LEU A 126 -4.37 6.12 17.52
C LEU A 126 -4.91 5.40 18.77
N LYS A 127 -4.88 4.07 18.77
CA LYS A 127 -5.20 3.22 19.92
C LYS A 127 -4.25 3.38 21.13
N THR A 128 -2.93 3.46 20.96
CA THR A 128 -1.97 3.67 22.06
C THR A 128 -2.07 5.10 22.59
N ASP A 129 -2.22 6.07 21.71
CA ASP A 129 -2.36 7.47 22.09
C ASP A 129 -3.69 7.75 22.79
N LEU A 130 -4.79 7.14 22.33
CA LEU A 130 -6.07 7.18 23.04
C LEU A 130 -5.96 6.50 24.40
N LYS A 131 -5.24 5.38 24.53
CA LYS A 131 -4.99 4.73 25.82
C LYS A 131 -4.16 5.61 26.76
N MET A 132 -3.12 6.26 26.25
CA MET A 132 -2.30 7.22 27.00
C MET A 132 -3.13 8.41 27.46
N LEU A 133 -3.98 8.96 26.58
CA LEU A 133 -4.91 10.05 26.89
C LEU A 133 -5.93 9.62 27.96
N GLU A 134 -6.48 8.41 27.86
CA GLU A 134 -7.39 7.84 28.85
C GLU A 134 -6.70 7.65 30.21
N LYS A 135 -5.45 7.17 30.22
CA LYS A 135 -4.65 7.02 31.44
C LYS A 135 -4.42 8.37 32.12
N ARG A 136 -3.97 9.38 31.37
CA ARG A 136 -3.81 10.76 31.88
C ARG A 136 -5.12 11.34 32.40
N HIS A 137 -6.24 11.07 31.73
CA HIS A 137 -7.55 11.52 32.20
C HIS A 137 -7.93 10.88 33.55
N LYS A 138 -7.71 9.56 33.71
CA LYS A 138 -7.93 8.86 34.98
C LYS A 138 -7.04 9.40 36.11
N GLU A 139 -5.78 9.71 35.82
CA GLU A 139 -4.86 10.33 36.78
C GLU A 139 -5.32 11.73 37.19
N ASN A 140 -5.74 12.56 36.23
CA ASN A 140 -6.30 13.88 36.49
C ASN A 140 -7.58 13.80 37.35
N LEU A 141 -8.47 12.83 37.09
CA LEU A 141 -9.65 12.61 37.93
C LEU A 141 -9.29 12.24 39.38
N LYS A 142 -8.23 11.45 39.59
CA LYS A 142 -7.72 11.14 40.93
C LYS A 142 -7.19 12.41 41.62
N GLU A 143 -6.44 13.25 40.92
CA GLU A 143 -5.96 14.53 41.45
C GLU A 143 -7.08 15.50 41.80
N ILE A 144 -8.11 15.59 40.94
CA ILE A 144 -9.29 16.41 41.20
C ILE A 144 -10.02 15.93 42.45
N TYR A 145 -10.15 14.62 42.61
CA TYR A 145 -10.74 14.05 43.82
C TYR A 145 -9.89 14.35 45.06
N THR A 146 -8.56 14.13 45.03
CA THR A 146 -7.71 14.38 46.20
C THR A 146 -7.72 15.85 46.62
N LYS A 147 -7.66 16.79 45.66
CA LYS A 147 -7.65 18.23 45.92
C LYS A 147 -9.01 18.79 46.35
N TYR A 148 -10.09 18.33 45.73
CA TYR A 148 -11.41 18.97 45.86
C TYR A 148 -12.49 18.12 46.53
N ARG A 149 -12.17 16.94 47.09
CA ARG A 149 -13.18 16.04 47.71
C ARG A 149 -14.09 16.69 48.75
N TYR A 150 -13.62 17.72 49.45
CA TYR A 150 -14.37 18.40 50.50
C TYR A 150 -15.22 19.57 49.99
N ASP A 151 -14.91 20.12 48.81
CA ASP A 151 -15.73 21.14 48.15
C ASP A 151 -16.51 20.52 46.99
N ARG A 152 -17.77 20.20 47.28
CA ARG A 152 -18.64 19.50 46.33
C ARG A 152 -18.88 20.33 45.06
N LYS A 153 -18.98 21.66 45.16
CA LYS A 153 -19.25 22.53 44.01
C LYS A 153 -18.02 22.61 43.11
N LEU A 154 -16.84 22.83 43.71
CA LEU A 154 -15.58 22.92 42.98
C LEU A 154 -15.19 21.56 42.37
N TYR A 155 -15.40 20.46 43.09
CA TYR A 155 -15.16 19.10 42.59
C TYR A 155 -15.93 18.81 41.29
N TYR A 156 -17.24 19.05 41.27
CA TYR A 156 -18.04 18.77 40.08
C TYR A 156 -17.67 19.72 38.92
N ALA A 157 -17.36 20.98 39.20
CA ALA A 157 -16.90 21.93 38.19
C ALA A 157 -15.58 21.46 37.54
N GLN A 158 -14.59 21.09 38.34
CA GLN A 158 -13.28 20.62 37.85
C GLN A 158 -13.39 19.28 37.12
N ARG A 159 -14.20 18.36 37.63
CA ARG A 159 -14.48 17.08 36.95
C ARG A 159 -15.15 17.28 35.59
N SER A 160 -16.08 18.23 35.48
CA SER A 160 -16.73 18.58 34.21
C SER A 160 -15.73 19.17 33.21
N ASN A 161 -14.85 20.07 33.66
CA ASN A 161 -13.79 20.65 32.85
C ASN A 161 -12.80 19.59 32.34
N ALA A 162 -12.34 18.69 33.21
CA ALA A 162 -11.45 17.60 32.82
C ALA A 162 -12.07 16.67 31.77
N ARG A 163 -13.39 16.41 31.86
CA ARG A 163 -14.11 15.63 30.85
C ARG A 163 -14.16 16.36 29.51
N ARG A 164 -14.46 17.66 29.50
CA ARG A 164 -14.46 18.46 28.25
C ARG A 164 -13.08 18.50 27.59
N GLN A 165 -12.02 18.67 28.38
CA GLN A 165 -10.65 18.65 27.88
C GLN A 165 -10.28 17.29 27.28
N TYR A 166 -10.67 16.19 27.93
CA TYR A 166 -10.45 14.84 27.40
C TYR A 166 -11.13 14.63 26.04
N GLU A 167 -12.43 14.96 25.92
CA GLU A 167 -13.16 14.82 24.66
C GLU A 167 -12.57 15.72 23.55
N THR A 168 -12.18 16.95 23.90
CA THR A 168 -11.54 17.88 22.95
C THR A 168 -10.21 17.32 22.43
N ASN A 169 -9.36 16.83 23.33
CA ASN A 169 -8.06 16.26 22.96
C ASN A 169 -8.23 14.96 22.17
N LYS A 170 -9.22 14.14 22.52
CA LYS A 170 -9.57 12.93 21.78
C LYS A 170 -9.98 13.25 20.34
N LEU A 171 -10.84 14.25 20.14
CA LEU A 171 -11.27 14.68 18.81
C LEU A 171 -10.09 15.24 17.98
N LYS A 172 -9.23 16.06 18.59
CA LYS A 172 -8.01 16.58 17.94
C LYS A 172 -7.08 15.46 17.49
N LEU A 173 -6.93 14.43 18.32
CA LEU A 173 -6.09 13.27 18.02
C LEU A 173 -6.69 12.46 16.87
N ILE A 174 -8.01 12.23 16.88
CA ILE A 174 -8.71 11.58 15.76
C ILE A 174 -8.58 12.40 14.46
N SER A 175 -8.73 13.73 14.51
CA SER A 175 -8.60 14.57 13.31
C SER A 175 -7.17 14.60 12.77
N TYR A 176 -6.16 14.61 13.65
CA TYR A 176 -4.76 14.54 13.27
C TYR A 176 -4.46 13.25 12.48
N TYR A 177 -4.89 12.10 13.00
CA TYR A 177 -4.70 10.82 12.32
C TYR A 177 -5.55 10.67 11.04
N LYS A 178 -6.69 11.35 10.94
CA LYS A 178 -7.46 11.40 9.68
C LYS A 178 -6.76 12.23 8.60
N ALA A 179 -6.25 13.41 8.97
CA ALA A 179 -5.52 14.28 8.05
C ALA A 179 -4.24 13.60 7.52
N LEU A 180 -3.54 12.85 8.38
CA LEU A 180 -2.37 12.05 7.98
C LEU A 180 -2.69 11.00 6.89
N GLY A 181 -3.93 10.49 6.87
CA GLY A 181 -4.38 9.50 5.90
C GLY A 181 -4.89 10.08 4.57
N GLU A 182 -5.21 11.38 4.53
CA GLU A 182 -5.76 12.06 3.34
C GLU A 182 -4.66 12.64 2.41
N GLU A 183 -3.40 12.70 2.85
CA GLU A 183 -2.32 13.39 2.13
C GLU A 183 -1.66 12.59 0.98
N ASN A 184 -2.13 11.38 0.67
CA ASN A 184 -1.46 10.47 -0.29
C ASN A 184 -2.39 9.95 -1.41
N GLU A 185 -3.11 10.83 -2.10
CA GLU A 185 -3.50 10.52 -3.49
C GLU A 185 -2.40 11.07 -4.42
N GLU A 186 -1.32 10.30 -4.55
CA GLU A 186 -0.31 10.60 -5.57
C GLU A 186 -0.93 10.54 -6.96
N GLU A 187 -0.63 11.55 -7.78
CA GLU A 187 -1.02 11.56 -9.18
C GLU A 187 -0.46 10.33 -9.90
N VAL A 188 -1.33 9.58 -10.56
CA VAL A 188 -0.97 8.37 -11.30
C VAL A 188 -0.74 8.75 -12.75
N MET A 189 0.47 8.47 -13.26
CA MET A 189 0.77 8.71 -14.67
C MET A 189 -0.08 7.85 -15.60
N SER A 190 -0.30 8.37 -16.81
CA SER A 190 -0.93 7.64 -17.91
C SER A 190 -0.03 6.50 -18.41
N LEU A 191 -0.62 5.52 -19.11
CA LEU A 191 0.16 4.42 -19.69
C LEU A 191 1.14 4.91 -20.75
N GLU A 192 0.82 5.99 -21.46
CA GLU A 192 1.69 6.57 -22.48
C GLU A 192 2.93 7.19 -21.85
N GLU A 193 2.76 7.93 -20.75
CA GLU A 193 3.88 8.50 -19.98
C GLU A 193 4.77 7.40 -19.39
N ILE A 194 4.18 6.35 -18.81
CA ILE A 194 4.96 5.22 -18.28
C ILE A 194 5.70 4.49 -19.42
N ALA A 195 5.08 4.33 -20.59
CA ALA A 195 5.73 3.73 -21.76
C ALA A 195 6.91 4.58 -22.25
N ASN A 196 6.77 5.91 -22.25
CA ASN A 196 7.86 6.83 -22.60
C ASN A 196 9.01 6.72 -21.59
N LEU A 197 8.73 6.66 -20.28
CA LEU A 197 9.77 6.45 -19.26
C LEU A 197 10.51 5.12 -19.45
N TYR A 198 9.78 4.06 -19.77
CA TYR A 198 10.39 2.76 -20.02
C TYR A 198 11.28 2.79 -21.26
N LYS A 199 10.84 3.47 -22.33
CA LYS A 199 11.64 3.69 -23.54
C LYS A 199 12.90 4.49 -23.24
N GLU A 200 12.80 5.61 -22.52
CA GLU A 200 13.97 6.41 -22.12
C GLU A 200 14.97 5.61 -21.29
N TYR A 201 14.46 4.77 -20.38
CA TYR A 201 15.29 3.86 -19.60
C TYR A 201 16.02 2.82 -20.46
N ASP A 202 15.31 2.19 -21.40
CA ASP A 202 15.90 1.22 -22.33
C ASP A 202 16.92 1.89 -23.26
N ASP A 203 16.60 3.07 -23.80
CA ASP A 203 17.48 3.85 -24.65
C ASP A 203 18.78 4.23 -23.92
N TYR A 204 18.71 4.52 -22.63
CA TYR A 204 19.88 4.90 -21.83
C TYR A 204 20.74 3.71 -21.39
N TYR A 205 20.13 2.58 -20.99
CA TYR A 205 20.87 1.46 -20.37
C TYR A 205 21.08 0.25 -21.28
N ASN A 206 20.25 0.07 -22.30
CA ASN A 206 20.25 -1.13 -23.14
C ASN A 206 20.68 -0.83 -24.59
N ASN A 207 20.86 0.44 -24.97
CA ASN A 207 21.23 0.81 -26.32
C ASN A 207 22.76 0.82 -26.52
N THR A 208 23.32 -0.34 -26.85
CA THR A 208 24.68 -0.47 -27.42
C THR A 208 24.68 -0.79 -28.91
N ASN A 209 23.57 -0.59 -29.63
CA ASN A 209 23.52 -0.71 -31.10
C ASN A 209 22.43 0.19 -31.68
N THR A 210 22.80 1.38 -32.14
CA THR A 210 21.99 2.11 -33.11
C THR A 210 22.29 1.62 -34.53
N PRO A 211 21.29 1.08 -35.25
CA PRO A 211 21.10 1.43 -36.64
C PRO A 211 19.89 2.35 -36.72
N SER A 212 20.13 3.56 -37.23
CA SER A 212 19.09 4.52 -37.58
C SER A 212 18.07 3.87 -38.52
N PRO A 213 16.75 4.14 -38.39
CA PRO A 213 15.73 3.70 -39.33
C PRO A 213 15.98 4.14 -40.79
N LEU A 214 16.94 5.05 -41.02
CA LEU A 214 17.37 5.53 -42.33
C LEU A 214 18.32 4.57 -43.08
N ASN A 215 18.91 3.56 -42.42
CA ASN A 215 19.77 2.57 -43.11
C ASN A 215 19.00 1.61 -44.03
N TYR A 216 17.67 1.61 -43.97
CA TYR A 216 16.81 0.86 -44.90
C TYR A 216 16.39 1.68 -46.14
N LEU A 217 16.80 2.96 -46.20
CA LEU A 217 16.44 3.89 -47.27
C LEU A 217 17.62 4.31 -48.15
N GLU A 218 18.78 3.67 -48.02
CA GLU A 218 19.75 3.66 -49.13
C GLU A 218 19.18 2.80 -50.26
N ILE A 219 18.28 3.44 -51.02
CA ILE A 219 17.95 3.08 -52.38
C ILE A 219 19.30 3.11 -53.12
N GLN A 220 19.83 1.94 -53.46
CA GLN A 220 20.81 1.86 -54.54
C GLN A 220 20.10 2.33 -55.81
N GLU A 221 20.27 3.60 -56.16
CA GLU A 221 20.06 4.06 -57.52
C GLU A 221 21.00 3.24 -58.41
N GLU A 222 20.42 2.34 -59.22
CA GLU A 222 21.07 1.82 -60.41
C GLU A 222 21.51 3.01 -61.27
N GLY A 223 22.82 3.20 -61.38
CA GLY A 223 23.40 4.34 -62.07
C GLY A 223 24.85 4.12 -62.48
N GLY A 224 25.12 2.99 -63.14
CA GLY A 224 26.20 2.75 -64.11
C GLY A 224 27.61 3.30 -63.84
N LYS A 225 28.58 2.39 -63.71
CA LYS A 225 29.76 2.33 -64.59
C LYS A 225 30.44 0.97 -64.50
N VAL A 226 30.49 0.32 -65.66
CA VAL A 226 31.31 -0.84 -66.01
C VAL A 226 32.77 -0.39 -66.10
N GLU A 227 33.68 -1.21 -65.58
CA GLU A 227 35.12 -1.40 -65.92
C GLU A 227 35.76 -2.04 -64.69
N GLU A 228 36.57 -3.09 -64.72
CA GLU A 228 36.96 -4.07 -65.72
C GLU A 228 37.58 -5.23 -64.90
N ALA A 229 37.40 -6.47 -65.35
CA ALA A 229 37.92 -7.65 -64.69
C ALA A 229 39.47 -7.71 -64.80
N VAL A 230 40.16 -8.05 -63.70
CA VAL A 230 41.51 -8.60 -63.75
C VAL A 230 41.51 -9.90 -62.94
N ILE A 231 41.54 -11.01 -63.67
CA ILE A 231 41.87 -12.34 -63.16
C ILE A 231 43.31 -12.59 -63.62
N GLU A 232 44.26 -12.63 -62.67
CA GLU A 232 45.61 -13.17 -62.88
C GLU A 232 45.71 -14.52 -62.14
N GLU A 233 45.50 -15.60 -62.87
CA GLU A 233 46.22 -16.87 -62.70
C GLU A 233 47.05 -17.00 -63.99
N GLY A 234 48.32 -17.37 -64.07
CA GLY A 234 49.32 -17.97 -63.20
C GLY A 234 50.36 -18.57 -64.16
N ASP A 235 51.65 -18.46 -63.85
CA ASP A 235 52.75 -18.96 -64.71
C ASP A 235 52.76 -20.50 -64.85
N PHE A 236 53.15 -20.94 -66.06
CA PHE A 236 53.45 -22.29 -66.61
C PHE A 236 52.33 -23.09 -67.28
#